data_AF-V2WNF3-F1
#
_entry.id   AF-V2WNF3-F1
#
_cell.length_a   1.000
_cell.length_b   1.000
_cell.length_c   1.000
_cell.angle_alpha   90.00
_cell.angle_beta   90.00
_cell.angle_gamma   90.00
#
_symmetry.space_group_name_H-M   'P 1'
#
loop_
_entity.id
_entity.type
_entity.pdbx_description
1 polymer ?
#
loop_
_entity_poly.entity_id
_entity_poly.type
_entity_poly.pdbx_seq_one_letter_code
_entity_poly.pdbx_strand_id
1 'polypeptide(L)'
;MTDGPGGFWKNDKTDLLLAFDPEAEKVTWSEFIDDFRTSFEPLDPALKVQLELKNLRIKDRADKYTYQFTYLAKQTGYNDAAQIMAFKRGLPRSLALKIMTRPEGAPTTIKD
;
A
#
# COMPACT_ATOMS: atom_id res chain seq x y z
N MET A 1 -23.37 12.50 6.25
CA MET A 1 -21.98 12.46 5.74
C MET A 1 -21.09 12.34 6.96
N THR A 2 -20.52 11.17 7.19
CA THR A 2 -19.60 10.95 8.29
C THR A 2 -18.21 11.34 7.80
N ASP A 3 -17.57 12.27 8.50
CA ASP A 3 -16.19 12.62 8.23
C ASP A 3 -15.33 11.35 8.27
N GLY A 4 -14.47 11.17 7.26
CA GLY A 4 -13.52 10.06 7.23
C GLY A 4 -12.57 10.11 8.42
N PRO A 5 -11.73 9.09 8.64
CA PRO A 5 -10.82 9.00 9.79
C PRO A 5 -9.99 10.27 10.01
N GLY A 6 -9.57 10.95 8.94
CA GLY A 6 -8.84 12.21 9.01
C GLY A 6 -9.69 13.43 9.43
N GLY A 7 -10.96 13.47 9.05
CA GLY A 7 -11.87 14.52 9.49
C GLY A 7 -12.28 14.35 10.96
N PHE A 8 -12.49 13.10 11.40
CA PHE A 8 -12.73 12.80 12.81
C PHE A 8 -11.54 13.20 13.68
N TRP A 9 -10.32 12.79 13.30
CA TRP A 9 -9.10 13.16 14.02
C TRP A 9 -8.90 14.67 14.09
N LYS A 10 -9.12 15.39 12.97
CA LYS A 10 -9.02 16.84 12.94
C LYS A 10 -9.99 17.50 13.92
N ASN A 11 -11.25 17.08 13.92
CA ASN A 11 -12.28 17.69 14.76
C ASN A 11 -11.97 17.46 16.25
N ASP A 12 -11.61 16.23 16.62
CA ASP A 12 -11.22 15.87 17.99
C ASP A 12 -10.01 16.68 18.50
N LYS A 13 -8.98 16.84 17.65
CA LYS A 13 -7.82 17.69 17.99
C LYS A 13 -8.15 19.17 18.06
N THR A 14 -9.03 19.64 17.18
CA THR A 14 -9.42 21.05 17.14
C THR A 14 -10.26 21.41 18.37
N ASP A 15 -11.16 20.54 18.79
CA ASP A 15 -11.99 20.76 19.98
C ASP A 15 -11.15 20.79 21.26
N LEU A 16 -10.12 19.94 21.37
CA LEU A 16 -9.17 19.95 22.48
C LEU A 16 -8.28 21.21 22.51
N LEU A 17 -7.86 21.71 21.34
CA LEU A 17 -7.01 22.90 21.24
C LEU A 17 -7.77 24.23 21.35
N LEU A 18 -9.06 24.23 20.97
CA LEU A 18 -9.93 25.41 21.03
C LEU A 18 -10.69 25.54 22.35
N ALA A 19 -10.80 24.47 23.14
CA ALA A 19 -11.24 24.57 24.52
C ALA A 19 -10.23 25.44 25.29
N PHE A 20 -10.62 26.69 25.59
CA PHE A 20 -9.79 27.61 26.37
C PHE A 20 -9.78 27.16 27.83
N ASP A 21 -8.96 26.16 28.12
CA ASP A 21 -8.70 25.66 29.46
C ASP A 21 -7.31 26.17 29.93
N PRO A 22 -7.27 27.12 30.88
CA PRO A 22 -6.01 27.66 31.38
C PRO A 22 -5.17 26.64 32.17
N GLU A 23 -5.76 25.53 32.59
CA GLU A 23 -5.09 24.41 33.30
C GLU A 23 -4.69 23.27 32.35
N ALA A 24 -5.10 23.32 31.07
CA ALA A 24 -4.77 22.27 30.12
C ALA A 24 -3.27 22.25 29.80
N GLU A 25 -2.72 21.04 29.73
CA GLU A 25 -1.34 20.81 29.33
C GLU A 25 -1.10 21.36 27.92
N LYS A 26 -0.17 22.32 27.81
CA LYS A 26 0.18 22.93 26.53
C LYS A 26 0.95 21.91 25.70
N VAL A 27 0.27 21.31 24.73
CA VAL A 27 0.90 20.43 23.75
C VAL A 27 1.97 21.20 22.99
N THR A 28 3.21 20.72 23.05
CA THR A 28 4.31 21.29 22.28
C THR A 28 4.16 20.96 20.80
N TRP A 29 4.77 21.76 19.93
CA TRP A 29 4.76 21.50 18.49
C TRP A 29 5.35 20.12 18.14
N SER A 30 6.35 19.66 18.90
CA SER A 30 6.95 18.34 18.72
C SER A 30 5.98 17.21 19.06
N GLU A 31 5.29 17.29 20.20
CA GLU A 31 4.28 16.30 20.61
C GLU A 31 3.10 16.25 19.63
N PHE A 32 2.67 17.41 19.11
CA PHE A 32 1.64 17.46 18.07
C PHE A 32 2.06 16.71 16.79
N ILE A 33 3.31 16.91 16.34
CA ILE A 33 3.83 16.24 15.15
C ILE A 33 4.00 14.74 15.38
N ASP A 34 4.49 14.33 16.55
CA ASP A 34 4.64 12.92 16.89
C ASP A 34 3.28 12.22 16.99
N ASP A 35 2.29 12.86 17.61
CA ASP A 35 0.94 12.31 17.71
C ASP A 35 0.22 12.26 16.35
N PHE A 36 0.47 13.22 15.45
CA PHE A 36 0.01 13.13 14.06
C PHE A 36 0.67 11.96 13.34
N ARG A 37 1.99 11.76 13.52
CA ARG A 37 2.72 10.65 12.92
C ARG A 37 2.29 9.30 13.46
N THR A 38 1.93 9.17 14.73
CA THR A 38 1.40 7.90 15.29
C THR A 38 -0.04 7.67 14.87
N SER A 39 -0.87 8.72 14.84
CA SER A 39 -2.28 8.63 14.42
C SER A 39 -2.42 8.29 12.93
N PHE A 40 -1.46 8.73 12.12
CA PHE A 40 -1.37 8.44 10.69
C PHE A 40 -0.09 7.72 10.35
N GLU A 41 0.34 6.79 11.22
CA GLU A 41 1.57 5.99 11.04
C GLU A 41 1.77 5.69 9.56
N PRO A 42 2.89 6.15 8.95
CA PRO A 42 3.13 5.83 7.56
C PRO A 42 3.04 4.32 7.50
N LEU A 43 2.08 3.79 6.71
CA LEU A 43 2.02 2.38 6.36
C LEU A 43 3.47 1.93 6.21
N ASP A 44 3.91 1.05 7.13
CA ASP A 44 5.27 0.49 7.14
C ASP A 44 5.76 0.44 5.69
N PRO A 45 6.92 1.01 5.33
CA PRO A 45 7.38 1.06 3.94
C PRO A 45 7.19 -0.29 3.22
N ALA A 46 7.36 -1.41 3.93
CA ALA A 46 7.03 -2.74 3.43
C ALA A 46 5.52 -2.92 3.14
N LEU A 47 4.63 -2.59 4.09
CA LEU A 47 3.17 -2.58 3.88
C LEU A 47 2.73 -1.67 2.74
N LYS A 48 3.34 -0.49 2.58
CA LYS A 48 3.04 0.41 1.45
C LYS A 48 3.39 -0.25 0.12
N VAL A 49 4.59 -0.82 0.00
CA VAL A 49 4.99 -1.57 -1.20
C VAL A 49 4.07 -2.76 -1.45
N GLN A 50 3.69 -3.50 -0.41
CA GLN A 50 2.76 -4.63 -0.54
C GLN A 50 1.37 -4.17 -1.03
N LEU A 51 0.88 -3.01 -0.56
CA LEU A 51 -0.39 -2.43 -0.99
C LEU A 51 -0.32 -1.95 -2.44
N GLU A 52 0.77 -1.28 -2.84
CA GLU A 52 1.00 -0.88 -4.22
C GLU A 52 1.07 -2.09 -5.15
N LEU A 53 1.77 -3.15 -4.74
CA LEU A 53 1.87 -4.40 -5.48
C LEU A 53 0.49 -5.09 -5.62
N LYS A 54 -0.32 -5.10 -4.55
CA LYS A 54 -1.67 -5.66 -4.55
C LYS A 54 -2.61 -4.91 -5.50
N ASN A 55 -2.43 -3.60 -5.61
CA ASN A 55 -3.25 -2.73 -6.45
C ASN A 55 -2.68 -2.56 -7.87
N LEU A 56 -1.48 -3.07 -8.15
CA LEU A 56 -0.85 -2.99 -9.45
C LEU A 56 -1.65 -3.83 -10.47
N ARG A 57 -2.03 -3.19 -11.57
CA ARG A 57 -2.77 -3.80 -12.69
C ARG A 57 -2.14 -3.39 -14.01
N ILE A 58 -2.24 -4.24 -15.03
CA ILE A 58 -1.97 -3.80 -16.41
C ILE A 58 -2.94 -2.68 -16.75
N LYS A 59 -2.40 -1.52 -17.14
CA LYS A 59 -3.20 -0.38 -17.61
C LYS A 59 -3.10 -0.17 -19.11
N ASP A 60 -1.92 -0.38 -19.69
CA ASP A 60 -1.62 0.06 -21.05
C ASP A 60 -0.74 -0.96 -21.77
N ARG A 61 0.57 -0.99 -21.46
CA ARG A 61 1.51 -1.96 -22.04
C ARG A 61 2.05 -2.95 -21.00
N ALA A 62 2.31 -4.17 -21.45
CA ALA A 62 2.79 -5.27 -20.61
C ALA A 62 4.22 -5.03 -20.09
N ASP A 63 5.11 -4.46 -20.90
CA ASP A 63 6.49 -4.11 -20.51
C ASP A 63 6.52 -3.12 -19.34
N LYS A 64 5.66 -2.09 -19.36
CA LYS A 64 5.52 -1.12 -18.28
C LYS A 64 5.04 -1.77 -16.98
N TYR A 65 4.06 -2.67 -17.08
CA TYR A 65 3.57 -3.44 -15.94
C TYR A 65 4.67 -4.33 -15.36
N THR A 66 5.39 -5.07 -16.20
CA THR A 66 6.51 -5.94 -15.79
C THR A 66 7.61 -5.13 -15.09
N TYR A 67 7.97 -3.96 -15.63
CA TYR A 67 8.94 -3.06 -15.00
C TYR A 67 8.48 -2.61 -13.60
N GLN A 68 7.25 -2.11 -13.48
CA GLN A 68 6.68 -1.65 -12.21
C GLN A 68 6.58 -2.79 -11.19
N PHE A 69 6.13 -3.96 -11.61
CA PHE A 69 6.05 -5.13 -10.76
C PHE A 69 7.41 -5.54 -10.24
N THR A 70 8.41 -5.65 -11.12
CA THR A 70 9.76 -6.08 -10.75
C THR A 70 10.42 -5.08 -9.80
N TYR A 71 10.17 -3.79 -9.98
CA TYR A 71 10.65 -2.74 -9.08
C TYR A 71 10.07 -2.88 -7.66
N LEU A 72 8.76 -3.11 -7.55
CA LEU A 72 8.08 -3.28 -6.26
C LEU A 72 8.42 -4.63 -5.60
N ALA A 73 8.47 -5.72 -6.36
CA ALA A 73 8.74 -7.06 -5.84
C ALA A 73 10.14 -7.18 -5.20
N LYS A 74 11.14 -6.44 -5.71
CA LYS A 74 12.48 -6.37 -5.09
C LYS A 74 12.46 -5.81 -3.66
N GLN A 75 11.44 -5.05 -3.31
CA GLN A 75 11.32 -4.39 -2.00
C GLN A 75 10.52 -5.22 -0.99
N THR A 76 9.83 -6.29 -1.42
CA THR A 76 8.99 -7.09 -0.52
C THR A 76 9.67 -8.35 0.02
N GLY A 77 10.79 -8.78 -0.56
CA GLY A 77 11.47 -10.03 -0.20
C GLY A 77 10.66 -11.30 -0.52
N TYR A 78 9.67 -11.21 -1.42
CA TYR A 78 8.82 -12.33 -1.78
C TYR A 78 9.59 -13.47 -2.47
N ASN A 79 9.27 -14.71 -2.11
CA ASN A 79 9.71 -15.89 -2.83
C ASN A 79 8.99 -16.02 -4.19
N ASP A 80 9.46 -16.93 -5.05
CA ASP A 80 8.92 -17.09 -6.41
C ASP A 80 7.42 -17.38 -6.44
N ALA A 81 6.93 -18.25 -5.56
CA ALA A 81 5.50 -18.57 -5.48
C ALA A 81 4.64 -17.33 -5.13
N ALA A 82 5.09 -16.53 -4.17
CA ALA A 82 4.42 -15.29 -3.79
C ALA A 82 4.49 -14.24 -4.90
N GLN A 83 5.61 -14.13 -5.61
CA GLN A 83 5.76 -13.23 -6.76
C GLN A 83 4.81 -13.64 -7.90
N ILE A 84 4.73 -14.92 -8.26
CA ILE A 84 3.82 -15.42 -9.31
C ILE A 84 2.37 -15.12 -8.96
N MET A 85 1.96 -15.36 -7.71
CA MET A 85 0.61 -15.06 -7.24
C MET A 85 0.28 -13.56 -7.30
N ALA A 86 1.22 -12.70 -6.91
CA ALA A 86 1.07 -11.26 -7.00
C ALA A 86 1.02 -10.77 -8.46
N PHE A 87 1.90 -11.28 -9.31
CA PHE A 87 1.96 -10.93 -10.74
C PHE A 87 0.66 -11.32 -11.44
N LYS A 88 0.21 -12.57 -11.25
CA LYS A 88 -1.04 -13.08 -11.81
C LYS A 88 -2.24 -12.21 -11.43
N ARG A 89 -2.29 -11.69 -10.21
CA ARG A 89 -3.37 -10.79 -9.76
C ARG A 89 -3.41 -9.49 -10.57
N GLY A 90 -2.28 -8.99 -11.07
CA GLY A 90 -2.23 -7.77 -11.86
C GLY A 90 -2.68 -7.92 -13.32
N LEU A 91 -2.79 -9.14 -13.82
CA LEU A 91 -3.09 -9.44 -15.23
C LEU A 91 -4.60 -9.52 -15.52
N PRO A 92 -5.02 -9.25 -16.77
CA PRO A 92 -6.32 -9.67 -17.27
C PRO A 92 -6.50 -11.19 -17.16
N ARG A 93 -7.71 -11.64 -16.79
CA ARG A 93 -8.00 -13.06 -16.54
C ARG A 93 -7.64 -13.98 -17.72
N SER A 94 -7.88 -13.54 -18.95
CA SER A 94 -7.57 -14.30 -20.17
C SER A 94 -6.07 -14.53 -20.34
N LEU A 95 -5.25 -13.51 -20.03
CA LEU A 95 -3.80 -13.60 -20.12
C LEU A 95 -3.24 -14.47 -18.99
N ALA A 96 -3.71 -14.25 -17.77
CA ALA A 96 -3.35 -15.09 -16.61
C ALA A 96 -3.64 -16.57 -16.87
N LEU A 97 -4.78 -16.89 -17.50
CA LEU A 97 -5.13 -18.26 -17.83
C LEU A 97 -4.15 -18.86 -18.84
N LYS A 98 -3.89 -18.15 -19.96
CA LYS A 98 -2.97 -18.60 -21.01
C LYS A 98 -1.57 -18.92 -20.49
N ILE A 99 -1.04 -18.07 -19.59
CA ILE A 99 0.29 -18.27 -18.99
C ILE A 99 0.29 -19.51 -18.09
N MET A 100 -0.73 -19.71 -17.27
CA MET A 100 -0.79 -20.84 -16.33
C MET A 100 -1.07 -22.19 -17.01
N THR A 101 -1.62 -22.19 -18.22
CA THR A 101 -2.00 -23.40 -18.97
C THR A 101 -1.14 -23.63 -20.21
N ARG A 102 0.06 -23.05 -20.26
CA ARG A 102 0.98 -23.25 -21.39
C ARG A 102 1.45 -24.70 -21.48
N PRO A 103 1.79 -25.22 -22.68
CA PRO A 103 2.25 -26.60 -22.88
C PRO A 103 3.50 -26.94 -22.05
N GLU A 104 4.35 -25.96 -21.78
CA GLU A 104 5.59 -26.08 -21.01
C GLU A 104 5.34 -26.23 -19.50
N GLY A 105 4.08 -26.16 -19.06
CA GLY A 105 3.69 -26.21 -17.65
C GLY A 105 3.60 -24.83 -17.00
N ALA A 106 3.04 -24.76 -15.79
CA ALA A 106 2.89 -23.49 -15.07
C ALA A 106 4.27 -22.89 -14.72
N PRO A 107 4.42 -21.55 -14.74
CA PRO A 107 5.65 -20.89 -14.29
C PRO A 107 6.02 -21.29 -12.87
N THR A 108 7.32 -21.50 -12.63
CA THR A 108 7.89 -21.77 -11.31
C THR A 108 8.68 -20.58 -10.78
N THR A 109 9.14 -19.70 -11.66
CA THR A 109 9.75 -18.41 -11.34
C THR A 109 9.07 -17.28 -12.12
N ILE A 110 9.33 -16.02 -11.73
CA ILE A 110 8.80 -14.84 -12.45
C ILE A 110 9.43 -14.65 -13.84
N LYS A 111 10.55 -15.32 -14.13
CA LYS A 111 11.26 -15.22 -15.40
C LYS A 111 10.77 -16.22 -16.45
N ASP A 112 10.06 -17.27 -16.02
CA ASP A 112 9.54 -18.31 -16.90
C ASP A 112 8.34 -17.79 -17.69
#